data_AF-A0A512RIT3-F1
#
_entry.id   AF-A0A512RIT3-F1
#
_cell.length_a   1.000
_cell.length_b   1.000
_cell.length_c   1.000
_cell.angle_alpha   90.00
_cell.angle_beta   90.00
_cell.angle_gamma   90.00
#
_symmetry.space_group_name_H-M   'P 1'
#
loop_
_entity.id
_entity.type
_entity.pdbx_description
1 polymer ?
#
loop_
_entity_poly.entity_id
_entity_poly.type
_entity_poly.pdbx_seq_one_letter_code
_entity_poly.pdbx_strand_id
1 'polypeptide(L)'
;MVKILHHNVLLKSFILLFILAAAGSSAHAQSFGDRMSRVRFGFKLDPGGSVMRPQENGVTRNGGKFYFSYGVMADFYIDANSNYAISTGLGISHMGSVLKYEVGKGVEKFRSEPTEYDLRLQYVEIPFALKLKTNTTSGIGIWGQFGAFAGVPVRARANVISGLQRYDKENVLQDINRFNTGMLIGAGIEYPLTETLMGVAGFNFQNGFTDITRNKKWDDGRVNMNAFVLRLGVYF
;
A
#
# COMPACT_ATOMS: atom_id res chain seq x y z
N MET A 1 -1.31 -53.17 19.85
CA MET A 1 0.11 -52.75 19.89
C MET A 1 0.58 -52.03 18.61
N VAL A 2 -0.30 -51.27 17.91
CA VAL A 2 0.01 -50.67 16.58
C VAL A 2 -0.03 -49.13 16.57
N LYS A 3 -0.65 -48.48 17.57
CA LYS A 3 -0.76 -47.00 17.63
C LYS A 3 0.54 -46.26 18.01
N ILE A 4 1.47 -46.93 18.69
CA ILE A 4 2.73 -46.29 19.15
C ILE A 4 3.75 -46.18 18.00
N LEU A 5 3.65 -47.04 16.98
CA LEU A 5 4.60 -47.06 15.87
C LEU A 5 4.40 -45.87 14.89
N HIS A 6 3.16 -45.46 14.65
CA HIS A 6 2.84 -44.39 13.69
C HIS A 6 3.24 -42.99 14.17
N HIS A 7 3.22 -42.72 15.48
CA HIS A 7 3.59 -41.41 16.02
C HIS A 7 5.08 -41.11 15.82
N ASN A 8 5.94 -42.12 16.01
CA ASN A 8 7.38 -41.99 15.85
C ASN A 8 7.82 -41.86 14.37
N VAL A 9 7.04 -42.40 13.43
CA VAL A 9 7.31 -42.27 11.99
C VAL A 9 6.91 -40.88 11.49
N LEU A 10 5.76 -40.35 11.94
CA LEU A 10 5.31 -38.99 11.60
C LEU A 10 6.27 -37.93 12.12
N LEU A 11 6.75 -38.05 13.37
CA LEU A 11 7.71 -37.12 13.95
C LEU A 11 9.06 -37.14 13.20
N LYS A 12 9.53 -38.33 12.80
CA LYS A 12 10.75 -38.49 12.00
C LYS A 12 10.60 -37.91 10.58
N SER A 13 9.43 -38.05 9.94
CA SER A 13 9.14 -37.43 8.66
C SER A 13 9.11 -35.90 8.73
N PHE A 14 8.57 -35.32 9.81
CA PHE A 14 8.59 -33.86 10.01
C PHE A 14 10.01 -33.32 10.24
N ILE A 15 10.85 -34.04 10.99
CA ILE A 15 12.25 -33.67 11.22
C ILE A 15 13.04 -33.75 9.90
N LEU A 16 12.80 -34.78 9.08
CA LEU A 16 13.44 -34.90 7.75
C LEU A 16 13.03 -33.76 6.82
N LEU A 17 11.75 -33.36 6.84
CA LEU A 17 11.23 -32.24 6.04
C LEU A 17 11.84 -30.90 6.49
N PHE A 18 12.04 -30.72 7.80
CA PHE A 18 12.65 -29.51 8.37
C PHE A 18 14.16 -29.44 8.07
N ILE A 19 14.85 -30.58 8.05
CA ILE A 19 16.27 -30.67 7.64
C ILE A 19 16.42 -30.42 6.13
N LEU A 20 15.50 -30.89 5.29
CA LEU A 20 15.49 -30.60 3.85
C LEU A 20 15.19 -29.11 3.56
N ALA A 21 14.30 -28.48 4.32
CA ALA A 21 14.05 -27.04 4.24
C ALA A 21 15.26 -26.21 4.74
N ALA A 22 15.96 -26.68 5.77
CA ALA A 22 17.18 -26.05 6.27
C ALA A 22 18.38 -26.23 5.32
N ALA A 23 18.52 -27.39 4.68
CA ALA A 23 19.59 -27.68 3.71
C ALA A 23 19.43 -26.90 2.38
N GLY A 24 18.20 -26.54 2.01
CA GLY A 24 17.94 -25.62 0.88
C GLY A 24 18.39 -24.18 1.12
N SER A 25 18.73 -23.82 2.37
CA SER A 25 19.11 -22.46 2.76
C SER A 25 20.62 -22.18 2.68
N SER A 26 21.44 -23.18 2.32
CA SER A 26 22.91 -23.09 2.39
C SER A 26 23.63 -23.15 1.03
N ALA A 27 22.90 -23.15 -0.09
CA ALA A 27 23.48 -23.30 -1.43
C ALA A 27 23.34 -22.05 -2.31
N HIS A 28 23.74 -20.87 -1.82
CA HIS A 28 24.07 -19.73 -2.69
C HIS A 28 25.22 -18.90 -2.10
N ALA A 29 26.42 -19.48 -2.06
CA ALA A 29 27.65 -18.70 -2.03
C ALA A 29 27.80 -18.02 -3.40
N GLN A 30 27.36 -16.77 -3.49
CA GLN A 30 27.46 -15.96 -4.71
C GLN A 30 28.92 -15.61 -4.94
N SER A 31 29.45 -16.06 -6.08
CA SER A 31 30.74 -15.61 -6.61
C SER A 31 30.78 -14.08 -6.67
N PHE A 32 31.82 -13.54 -6.04
CA PHE A 32 32.14 -12.14 -5.84
C PHE A 32 32.68 -11.48 -7.14
N GLY A 33 31.93 -11.58 -8.24
CA GLY A 33 32.44 -11.24 -9.59
C GLY A 33 31.60 -10.26 -10.43
N ASP A 34 30.31 -10.04 -10.16
CA ASP A 34 29.47 -9.15 -10.98
C ASP A 34 28.71 -8.15 -10.09
N ARG A 35 29.23 -6.92 -10.02
CA ARG A 35 28.67 -5.81 -9.23
C ARG A 35 27.47 -5.18 -9.94
N MET A 36 26.42 -5.95 -10.16
CA MET A 36 25.07 -5.38 -10.22
C MET A 36 24.47 -5.59 -8.83
N SER A 37 24.30 -4.51 -8.07
CA SER A 37 23.69 -4.61 -6.75
C SER A 37 22.32 -5.28 -6.89
N ARG A 38 22.15 -6.45 -6.28
CA ARG A 38 20.86 -7.18 -6.28
C ARG A 38 19.74 -6.40 -5.58
N VAL A 39 20.08 -5.30 -4.91
CA VAL A 39 19.15 -4.41 -4.23
C VAL A 39 19.51 -2.96 -4.52
N ARG A 40 18.53 -2.15 -4.87
CA ARG A 40 18.70 -0.68 -4.92
C ARG A 40 17.77 0.00 -3.94
N PHE A 41 18.23 1.11 -3.39
CA PHE A 41 17.44 1.90 -2.44
C PHE A 41 17.18 3.29 -3.00
N GLY A 42 16.07 3.88 -2.61
CA GLY A 42 15.68 5.17 -3.13
C GLY A 42 14.73 5.92 -2.24
N PHE A 43 14.46 7.16 -2.62
CA PHE A 43 13.45 8.01 -1.98
C PHE A 43 12.38 8.38 -3.00
N LYS A 44 11.15 8.57 -2.52
CA LYS A 44 10.02 8.99 -3.34
C LYS A 44 9.22 10.12 -2.72
N LEU A 45 8.59 10.89 -3.59
CA LEU A 45 7.56 11.87 -3.32
C LEU A 45 6.44 11.66 -4.35
N ASP A 46 5.23 11.53 -3.84
CA ASP A 46 4.08 10.98 -4.55
C ASP A 46 2.88 11.95 -4.41
N PRO A 47 2.81 13.07 -5.17
CA PRO A 47 1.64 13.95 -5.13
C PRO A 47 0.51 13.39 -6.01
N GLY A 48 -0.74 13.66 -5.65
CA GLY A 48 -1.87 13.13 -6.39
C GLY A 48 -3.24 13.54 -5.86
N GLY A 49 -4.24 12.75 -6.23
CA GLY A 49 -5.62 12.88 -5.75
C GLY A 49 -6.12 11.58 -5.15
N SER A 50 -6.87 11.68 -4.06
CA SER A 50 -7.53 10.58 -3.37
C SER A 50 -9.04 10.78 -3.30
N VAL A 51 -9.76 9.67 -3.42
CA VAL A 51 -11.22 9.65 -3.45
C VAL A 51 -11.71 8.38 -2.76
N MET A 52 -12.66 8.53 -1.85
CA MET A 52 -13.42 7.41 -1.28
C MET A 52 -14.66 7.12 -2.14
N ARG A 53 -14.92 5.85 -2.41
CA ARG A 53 -16.06 5.36 -3.19
C ARG A 53 -16.96 4.49 -2.31
N PRO A 54 -18.05 5.05 -1.77
CA PRO A 54 -19.08 4.25 -1.09
C PRO A 54 -19.69 3.23 -2.06
N GLN A 55 -19.94 2.01 -1.58
CA GLN A 55 -20.58 0.94 -2.35
C GLN A 55 -22.06 0.74 -1.98
N GLU A 56 -22.55 1.42 -0.96
CA GLU A 56 -23.93 1.32 -0.47
C GLU A 56 -24.70 2.63 -0.57
N ASN A 57 -26.03 2.52 -0.61
CA ASN A 57 -26.95 3.65 -0.59
C ASN A 57 -26.89 4.39 0.75
N GLY A 58 -27.23 5.68 0.78
CA GLY A 58 -27.22 6.51 1.98
C GLY A 58 -25.86 7.12 2.34
N VAL A 59 -24.84 6.88 1.50
CA VAL A 59 -23.54 7.56 1.58
C VAL A 59 -23.17 8.04 0.19
N THR A 60 -23.01 9.36 0.05
CA THR A 60 -22.66 9.98 -1.22
C THR A 60 -21.30 10.65 -1.12
N ARG A 61 -20.48 10.51 -2.16
CA ARG A 61 -19.22 11.25 -2.25
C ARG A 61 -19.52 12.68 -2.66
N ASN A 62 -19.13 13.65 -1.82
CA ASN A 62 -19.21 15.07 -2.16
C ASN A 62 -17.90 15.58 -2.81
N GLY A 63 -16.74 15.02 -2.46
CA GLY A 63 -15.47 15.47 -3.06
C GLY A 63 -14.27 14.57 -2.79
N GLY A 64 -13.25 14.72 -3.64
CA GLY A 64 -11.91 14.15 -3.42
C GLY A 64 -11.01 15.07 -2.61
N LYS A 65 -9.87 14.56 -2.16
CA LYS A 65 -8.82 15.35 -1.49
C LYS A 65 -7.47 15.14 -2.15
N PHE A 66 -6.60 16.13 -1.99
CA PHE A 66 -5.20 15.99 -2.37
C PHE A 66 -4.58 14.79 -1.65
N TYR A 67 -3.87 13.96 -2.41
CA TYR A 67 -3.07 12.84 -1.92
C TYR A 67 -1.60 13.27 -1.91
N PHE A 68 -0.88 12.90 -0.85
CA PHE A 68 0.55 13.11 -0.78
C PHE A 68 1.21 11.96 -0.03
N SER A 69 2.26 11.38 -0.61
CA SER A 69 3.09 10.41 0.10
C SER A 69 4.57 10.69 -0.08
N TYR A 70 5.36 10.33 0.92
CA TYR A 70 6.82 10.34 0.86
C TYR A 70 7.36 9.11 1.59
N GLY A 71 8.58 8.69 1.24
CA GLY A 71 9.20 7.56 1.89
C GLY A 71 10.39 6.98 1.14
N VAL A 72 10.77 5.77 1.54
CA VAL A 72 11.86 4.99 0.94
C VAL A 72 11.32 3.90 0.03
N MET A 73 12.10 3.59 -1.00
CA MET A 73 11.87 2.50 -1.95
C MET A 73 13.03 1.50 -1.88
N ALA A 74 12.73 0.24 -2.11
CA ALA A 74 13.71 -0.83 -2.26
C ALA A 74 13.27 -1.76 -3.39
N ASP A 75 14.13 -1.97 -4.37
CA ASP A 75 13.90 -2.93 -5.45
C ASP A 75 14.93 -4.06 -5.35
N PHE A 76 14.44 -5.29 -5.19
CA PHE A 76 15.22 -6.51 -5.13
C PHE A 76 15.18 -7.20 -6.49
N TYR A 77 16.28 -7.17 -7.22
CA TYR A 77 16.38 -7.79 -8.54
C TYR A 77 16.41 -9.32 -8.43
N ILE A 78 15.54 -9.97 -9.21
CA ILE A 78 15.40 -11.43 -9.22
C ILE A 78 15.99 -12.08 -10.47
N ASP A 79 16.44 -11.28 -11.42
CA ASP A 79 17.10 -11.72 -12.64
C ASP A 79 18.50 -11.09 -12.79
N ALA A 80 19.36 -11.74 -13.57
CA ALA A 80 20.72 -11.25 -13.84
C ALA A 80 20.74 -9.94 -14.65
N ASN A 81 19.72 -9.69 -15.48
CA ASN A 81 19.66 -8.55 -16.37
C ASN A 81 18.96 -7.33 -15.75
N SER A 82 18.54 -7.42 -14.48
CA SER A 82 17.83 -6.34 -13.76
C SER A 82 16.53 -5.87 -14.44
N ASN A 83 15.87 -6.76 -15.17
CA ASN A 83 14.59 -6.52 -15.83
C ASN A 83 13.39 -6.84 -14.93
N TYR A 84 13.59 -7.61 -13.86
CA TYR A 84 12.57 -8.08 -12.94
C TYR A 84 12.99 -7.79 -11.50
N ALA A 85 12.14 -7.10 -10.74
CA ALA A 85 12.39 -6.80 -9.35
C ALA A 85 11.15 -7.00 -8.48
N ILE A 86 11.36 -7.43 -7.24
CA ILE A 86 10.39 -7.27 -6.17
C ILE A 86 10.59 -5.86 -5.60
N SER A 87 9.60 -5.00 -5.81
CA SER A 87 9.58 -3.62 -5.35
C SER A 87 8.80 -3.50 -4.05
N THR A 88 9.43 -2.92 -3.05
CA THR A 88 8.86 -2.64 -1.73
C THR A 88 9.36 -1.30 -1.20
N GLY A 89 9.02 -0.98 0.04
CA GLY A 89 9.44 0.26 0.68
C GLY A 89 8.67 0.54 1.96
N LEU A 90 8.86 1.75 2.48
CA LEU A 90 8.13 2.27 3.62
C LEU A 90 7.78 3.72 3.34
N GLY A 91 6.49 4.04 3.41
CA GLY A 91 6.00 5.38 3.13
C GLY A 91 5.00 5.86 4.16
N ILE A 92 4.90 7.17 4.29
CA ILE A 92 3.80 7.84 4.96
C ILE A 92 2.91 8.42 3.86
N SER A 93 1.62 8.13 3.91
CA SER A 93 0.63 8.67 2.97
C SER A 93 -0.40 9.53 3.70
N HIS A 94 -0.79 10.62 3.06
CA HIS A 94 -1.82 11.54 3.47
C HIS A 94 -2.92 11.51 2.40
N MET A 95 -4.14 11.19 2.80
CA MET A 95 -5.25 11.00 1.87
C MET A 95 -6.59 11.32 2.53
N GLY A 96 -7.65 11.43 1.74
CA GLY A 96 -8.96 11.77 2.27
C GLY A 96 -10.07 11.83 1.22
N SER A 97 -11.28 12.13 1.69
CA SER A 97 -12.44 12.41 0.84
C SER A 97 -13.47 13.16 1.66
N VAL A 98 -14.34 13.91 0.99
CA VAL A 98 -15.55 14.46 1.60
C VAL A 98 -16.71 13.52 1.28
N LEU A 99 -17.34 12.99 2.33
CA LEU A 99 -18.46 12.06 2.25
C LEU A 99 -19.67 12.66 2.98
N LYS A 100 -20.85 12.54 2.39
CA LYS A 100 -22.12 12.97 2.97
C LYS A 100 -22.97 11.73 3.29
N TYR A 101 -23.41 11.67 4.53
CA TYR A 101 -24.18 10.57 5.09
C TYR A 101 -25.62 11.02 5.33
N GLU A 102 -26.56 10.15 5.00
CA GLU A 102 -27.96 10.30 5.37
C GLU A 102 -28.19 10.02 6.86
N VAL A 103 -29.35 10.44 7.38
CA VAL A 103 -29.77 10.15 8.75
C VAL A 103 -29.71 8.64 9.00
N GLY A 104 -29.19 8.24 10.16
CA GLY A 104 -29.03 6.83 10.50
C GLY A 104 -27.67 6.25 10.11
N LYS A 105 -26.82 6.97 9.36
CA LYS A 105 -25.47 6.53 8.98
C LYS A 105 -24.36 7.47 9.48
N GLY A 106 -23.13 6.97 9.50
CA GLY A 106 -21.95 7.69 9.98
C GLY A 106 -21.61 7.37 11.44
N VAL A 107 -20.65 8.11 11.99
CA VAL A 107 -20.20 7.97 13.39
C VAL A 107 -21.40 8.12 14.32
N GLU A 108 -21.55 7.18 15.27
CA GLU A 108 -22.67 7.10 16.22
C GLU A 108 -23.05 8.45 16.85
N LYS A 109 -22.06 9.27 17.20
CA LYS A 109 -22.22 10.62 17.78
C LYS A 109 -23.03 11.60 16.90
N PHE A 110 -23.01 11.45 15.58
CA PHE A 110 -23.61 12.42 14.64
C PHE A 110 -24.70 11.79 13.74
N ARG A 111 -25.15 10.59 14.09
CA ARG A 111 -26.04 9.79 13.26
C ARG A 111 -27.49 10.32 13.19
N SER A 112 -27.88 11.18 14.13
CA SER A 112 -29.25 11.72 14.25
C SER A 112 -29.62 12.71 13.14
N GLU A 113 -28.65 13.24 12.40
CA GLU A 113 -28.85 14.27 11.38
C GLU A 113 -28.04 13.94 10.11
N PRO A 114 -28.44 14.43 8.92
CA PRO A 114 -27.60 14.34 7.74
C PRO A 114 -26.26 15.02 8.00
N THR A 115 -25.18 14.29 7.77
CA THR A 115 -23.85 14.72 8.22
C THR A 115 -22.82 14.62 7.10
N GLU A 116 -22.05 15.67 6.91
CA GLU A 116 -20.89 15.70 6.02
C GLU A 116 -19.60 15.54 6.82
N TYR A 117 -18.73 14.64 6.34
CA TYR A 117 -17.42 14.37 6.90
C TYR A 117 -16.33 14.70 5.89
N ASP A 118 -15.50 15.70 6.20
CA ASP A 118 -14.20 15.94 5.55
C ASP A 118 -13.17 15.05 6.26
N LEU A 119 -12.93 13.85 5.69
CA LEU A 119 -12.02 12.86 6.24
C LEU A 119 -10.59 13.10 5.78
N ARG A 120 -9.67 13.09 6.74
CA ARG A 120 -8.22 13.22 6.52
C ARG A 120 -7.50 12.11 7.27
N LEU A 121 -6.91 11.20 6.52
CA LEU A 121 -6.26 10.00 7.00
C LEU A 121 -4.77 10.07 6.72
N GLN A 122 -4.00 9.47 7.63
CA GLN A 122 -2.57 9.26 7.49
C GLN A 122 -2.26 7.80 7.75
N TYR A 123 -1.56 7.16 6.82
CA TYR A 123 -1.14 5.77 6.93
C TYR A 123 0.38 5.66 6.87
N VAL A 124 0.89 4.64 7.54
CA VAL A 124 2.19 4.05 7.22
C VAL A 124 1.92 2.89 6.29
N GLU A 125 2.56 2.88 5.12
CA GLU A 125 2.29 1.95 4.02
C GLU A 125 3.55 1.24 3.56
N ILE A 126 3.39 -0.04 3.23
CA ILE A 126 4.41 -0.92 2.66
C ILE A 126 3.83 -1.50 1.36
N PRO A 127 4.39 -1.15 0.19
CA PRO A 127 4.04 -1.78 -1.07
C PRO A 127 4.75 -3.13 -1.23
N PHE A 128 4.11 -4.03 -1.97
CA PHE A 128 4.65 -5.31 -2.40
C PHE A 128 4.27 -5.51 -3.86
N ALA A 129 5.19 -5.21 -4.78
CA ALA A 129 4.91 -5.24 -6.20
C ALA A 129 5.98 -6.00 -6.98
N LEU A 130 5.55 -6.68 -8.04
CA LEU A 130 6.45 -7.08 -9.11
C LEU A 130 6.66 -5.87 -10.00
N LYS A 131 7.92 -5.50 -10.24
CA LYS A 131 8.32 -4.41 -11.12
C LYS A 131 9.10 -4.98 -12.28
N LEU A 132 8.61 -4.69 -13.48
CA LEU A 132 9.22 -5.03 -14.75
C LEU A 132 9.92 -3.79 -15.31
N LYS A 133 11.09 -3.99 -15.88
CA LYS A 133 11.91 -2.95 -16.48
C LYS A 133 12.41 -3.40 -17.84
N THR A 134 12.49 -2.44 -18.75
CA THR A 134 13.20 -2.56 -20.02
C THR A 134 14.18 -1.41 -20.10
N ASN A 135 15.44 -1.72 -20.32
CA ASN A 135 16.46 -0.72 -20.63
C ASN A 135 16.51 -0.52 -22.15
N THR A 136 16.50 0.74 -22.59
CA THR A 136 16.67 1.09 -24.01
C THR A 136 18.12 1.48 -24.28
N THR A 137 18.54 1.44 -25.55
CA THR A 137 19.92 1.77 -25.96
C THR A 137 20.37 3.18 -25.55
N SER A 138 19.44 4.12 -25.34
CA SER A 138 19.73 5.50 -24.90
C SER A 138 19.93 5.65 -23.39
N GLY A 139 19.89 4.56 -22.62
CA GLY A 139 20.00 4.57 -21.16
C GLY A 139 18.69 4.90 -20.43
N ILE A 140 17.63 5.30 -21.14
CA ILE A 140 16.31 5.51 -20.55
C ILE A 140 15.64 4.16 -20.31
N GLY A 141 15.22 3.91 -19.07
CA GLY A 141 14.45 2.74 -18.70
C GLY A 141 12.96 3.01 -18.76
N ILE A 142 12.17 2.04 -19.21
CA ILE A 142 10.71 2.03 -19.02
C ILE A 142 10.41 0.99 -17.95
N TRP A 143 9.52 1.32 -17.01
CA TRP A 143 9.09 0.39 -15.98
C TRP A 143 7.57 0.28 -15.91
N GLY A 144 7.12 -0.91 -15.57
CA GLY A 144 5.76 -1.20 -15.15
C GLY A 144 5.79 -1.93 -13.82
N GLN A 145 4.77 -1.75 -12.99
CA GLN A 145 4.66 -2.47 -11.73
C GLN A 145 3.22 -2.85 -11.43
N PHE A 146 3.06 -4.01 -10.80
CA PHE A 146 1.78 -4.53 -10.35
C PHE A 146 1.96 -5.28 -9.03
N GLY A 147 1.04 -5.07 -8.11
CA GLY A 147 1.02 -5.81 -6.86
C GLY A 147 0.01 -5.25 -5.88
N ALA A 148 0.36 -5.30 -4.60
CA ALA A 148 -0.48 -4.88 -3.50
C ALA A 148 0.24 -3.88 -2.59
N PHE A 149 -0.51 -3.26 -1.70
CA PHE A 149 0.03 -2.51 -0.57
C PHE A 149 -0.70 -2.91 0.70
N ALA A 150 -0.01 -2.76 1.82
CA ALA A 150 -0.59 -2.85 3.15
C ALA A 150 -0.24 -1.58 3.93
N GLY A 151 -1.20 -1.07 4.70
CA GLY A 151 -1.00 0.12 5.50
C GLY A 151 -1.75 0.08 6.82
N VAL A 152 -1.21 0.79 7.80
CA VAL A 152 -1.79 0.95 9.14
C VAL A 152 -2.07 2.44 9.37
N PRO A 153 -3.29 2.83 9.78
CA PRO A 153 -3.58 4.23 10.04
C PRO A 153 -2.87 4.67 11.32
N VAL A 154 -2.14 5.77 11.23
CA VAL A 154 -1.48 6.41 12.38
C VAL A 154 -2.22 7.65 12.84
N ARG A 155 -3.04 8.24 11.96
CA ARG A 155 -3.86 9.39 12.29
C ARG A 155 -5.12 9.41 11.43
N ALA A 156 -6.26 9.73 12.02
CA ALA A 156 -7.48 10.01 11.30
C ALA A 156 -8.20 11.19 11.96
N ARG A 157 -8.56 12.18 11.15
CA ARG A 157 -9.28 13.37 11.59
C ARG A 157 -10.46 13.63 10.67
N ALA A 158 -11.57 14.06 11.24
CA ALA A 158 -12.74 14.49 10.50
C ALA A 158 -13.10 15.93 10.88
N ASN A 159 -13.43 16.76 9.89
CA ASN A 159 -14.29 17.91 10.15
C ASN A 159 -15.72 17.47 9.83
N VAL A 160 -16.63 17.71 10.77
CA VAL A 160 -17.99 17.20 10.73
C VAL A 160 -18.95 18.38 10.68
N ILE A 161 -19.85 18.36 9.71
CA ILE A 161 -20.97 19.30 9.62
C ILE A 161 -22.25 18.48 9.79
N SER A 162 -22.92 18.65 10.93
CA SER A 162 -24.13 17.93 11.29
C SER A 162 -25.23 18.95 11.61
N GLY A 163 -26.25 19.03 10.75
CA GLY A 163 -27.25 20.10 10.81
C GLY A 163 -26.61 21.50 10.73
N LEU A 164 -26.82 22.32 11.76
CA LEU A 164 -26.23 23.68 11.87
C LEU A 164 -24.90 23.71 12.65
N GLN A 165 -24.44 22.58 13.17
CA GLN A 165 -23.25 22.50 14.01
C GLN A 165 -22.03 22.04 13.22
N ARG A 166 -20.89 22.66 13.52
CA ARG A 166 -19.60 22.33 12.92
C ARG A 166 -18.61 21.91 13.99
N TYR A 167 -17.99 20.75 13.77
CA TYR A 167 -16.95 20.19 14.63
C TYR A 167 -15.67 20.05 13.81
N ASP A 168 -14.58 20.68 14.25
CA ASP A 168 -13.31 20.62 13.54
C ASP A 168 -12.33 19.67 14.24
N LYS A 169 -11.57 18.91 13.43
CA LYS A 169 -10.46 18.03 13.87
C LYS A 169 -10.85 16.92 14.85
N GLU A 170 -12.09 16.44 14.77
CA GLU A 170 -12.57 15.29 15.56
C GLU A 170 -11.69 14.06 15.29
N ASN A 171 -11.34 13.35 16.37
CA ASN A 171 -10.48 12.18 16.28
C ASN A 171 -11.32 10.94 15.96
N VAL A 172 -11.27 10.50 14.71
CA VAL A 172 -12.02 9.31 14.25
C VAL A 172 -11.13 8.09 14.07
N LEU A 173 -9.89 8.11 14.59
CA LEU A 173 -8.94 6.99 14.41
C LEU A 173 -9.45 5.66 14.94
N GLN A 174 -10.21 5.67 16.03
CA GLN A 174 -10.82 4.47 16.59
C GLN A 174 -11.97 3.92 15.73
N ASP A 175 -12.49 4.73 14.81
CA ASP A 175 -13.63 4.41 13.97
C ASP A 175 -13.20 4.05 12.54
N ILE A 176 -11.91 4.20 12.22
CA ILE A 176 -11.29 3.70 11.00
C ILE A 176 -10.84 2.24 11.19
N ASN A 177 -10.79 1.50 10.09
CA ASN A 177 -10.28 0.14 10.10
C ASN A 177 -8.76 0.11 10.38
N ARG A 178 -8.28 -0.90 11.12
CA ARG A 178 -6.89 -0.96 11.59
C ARG A 178 -5.89 -1.31 10.49
N PHE A 179 -6.37 -1.85 9.38
CA PHE A 179 -5.56 -2.23 8.23
C PHE A 179 -6.23 -1.72 6.97
N ASN A 180 -5.42 -1.17 6.08
CA ASN A 180 -5.81 -0.83 4.72
C ASN A 180 -4.96 -1.68 3.78
N THR A 181 -5.59 -2.38 2.85
CA THR A 181 -4.89 -3.14 1.84
C THR A 181 -5.56 -2.94 0.50
N GLY A 182 -4.78 -3.04 -0.57
CA GLY A 182 -5.29 -2.82 -1.90
C GLY A 182 -4.30 -3.21 -2.98
N MET A 183 -4.71 -2.97 -4.21
CA MET A 183 -3.90 -3.14 -5.40
C MET A 183 -3.11 -1.87 -5.68
N LEU A 184 -1.92 -2.07 -6.22
CA LEU A 184 -1.05 -1.03 -6.74
C LEU A 184 -0.65 -1.42 -8.15
N ILE A 185 -0.91 -0.53 -9.11
CA ILE A 185 -0.46 -0.65 -10.49
C ILE A 185 0.17 0.67 -10.91
N GLY A 186 1.22 0.61 -11.71
CA GLY A 186 1.84 1.81 -12.23
C GLY A 186 2.78 1.57 -13.38
N ALA A 187 3.16 2.64 -14.04
CA ALA A 187 4.14 2.64 -15.11
C ALA A 187 4.83 3.99 -15.20
N GLY A 188 6.03 3.99 -15.77
CA GLY A 188 6.79 5.21 -15.94
C GLY A 188 8.15 4.99 -16.58
N ILE A 189 9.02 5.96 -16.38
CA ILE A 189 10.37 6.00 -16.90
C ILE A 189 11.39 6.11 -15.76
N GLU A 190 12.59 5.60 -16.02
CA GLU A 190 13.78 5.83 -15.20
C GLU A 190 14.83 6.50 -16.09
N TYR A 191 15.45 7.56 -15.57
CA TYR A 191 16.43 8.36 -16.29
C TYR A 191 17.75 8.39 -15.51
N PRO A 192 18.89 7.98 -16.10
CA PRO A 192 20.18 8.05 -15.44
C PRO A 192 20.59 9.53 -15.32
N LEU A 193 20.63 10.03 -14.08
CA LEU A 193 21.10 11.39 -13.79
C LEU A 193 22.63 11.42 -13.69
N THR A 194 23.21 10.35 -13.15
CA THR A 194 24.65 10.08 -13.09
C THR A 194 24.90 8.58 -13.24
N GLU A 195 26.15 8.13 -13.10
CA GLU A 195 26.50 6.69 -13.13
C GLU A 195 25.87 5.87 -12.00
N THR A 196 25.52 6.52 -10.87
CA THR A 196 24.96 5.86 -9.68
C THR A 196 23.57 6.37 -9.30
N LEU A 197 23.19 7.57 -9.76
CA LEU A 197 21.91 8.17 -9.45
C LEU A 197 20.92 8.01 -10.61
N MET A 198 19.77 7.43 -10.32
CA MET A 198 18.70 7.21 -11.31
C MET A 198 17.42 7.91 -10.88
N GLY A 199 16.98 8.89 -11.67
CA GLY A 199 15.68 9.55 -11.49
C GLY A 199 14.54 8.65 -11.95
N VAL A 200 13.39 8.75 -11.29
CA VAL A 200 12.19 7.96 -11.57
C VAL A 200 11.00 8.90 -11.66
N ALA A 201 10.25 8.79 -12.74
CA ALA A 201 8.98 9.49 -12.92
C ALA A 201 7.93 8.51 -13.44
N GLY A 202 6.68 8.60 -12.98
CA GLY A 202 5.61 7.77 -13.52
C GLY A 202 4.28 7.99 -12.84
N PHE A 203 3.28 7.22 -13.26
CA PHE A 203 1.95 7.24 -12.66
C PHE A 203 1.68 5.95 -11.92
N ASN A 204 1.01 6.08 -10.78
CA ASN A 204 0.51 4.96 -10.00
C ASN A 204 -0.98 5.14 -9.75
N PHE A 205 -1.69 4.04 -9.84
CA PHE A 205 -3.06 3.91 -9.41
C PHE A 205 -3.11 2.93 -8.24
N GLN A 206 -3.71 3.38 -7.14
CA GLN A 206 -3.95 2.56 -5.96
C GLN A 206 -5.45 2.37 -5.80
N ASN A 207 -5.88 1.12 -5.67
CA ASN A 207 -7.27 0.76 -5.41
C ASN A 207 -7.35 -0.08 -4.14
N GLY A 208 -7.89 0.50 -3.08
CA GLY A 208 -8.13 -0.15 -1.80
C GLY A 208 -9.17 -1.26 -1.94
N PHE A 209 -8.80 -2.48 -1.57
CA PHE A 209 -9.73 -3.58 -1.44
C PHE A 209 -10.42 -3.56 -0.10
N THR A 210 -9.75 -3.09 0.95
CA THR A 210 -10.31 -3.13 2.30
C THR A 210 -11.23 -1.95 2.55
N ASP A 211 -12.31 -2.24 3.27
CA ASP A 211 -13.22 -1.24 3.81
C ASP A 211 -12.49 -0.31 4.79
N ILE A 212 -12.52 1.00 4.51
CA ILE A 212 -11.79 1.99 5.30
C ILE A 212 -12.53 2.29 6.60
N THR A 213 -13.85 2.34 6.57
CA THR A 213 -14.69 2.66 7.72
C THR A 213 -14.99 1.40 8.51
N ARG A 214 -15.04 1.49 9.84
CA ARG A 214 -15.43 0.35 10.66
C ARG A 214 -16.95 0.27 10.65
N ASN A 215 -17.50 -0.64 9.84
CA ASN A 215 -18.94 -0.88 9.71
C ASN A 215 -19.73 -0.92 11.03
N LYS A 216 -19.19 -1.55 12.10
CA LYS A 216 -19.84 -1.56 13.43
C LYS A 216 -20.05 -0.18 14.08
N LYS A 217 -19.33 0.85 13.62
CA LYS A 217 -19.38 2.21 14.15
C LYS A 217 -19.94 3.23 13.17
N TRP A 218 -19.84 2.96 11.86
CA TRP A 218 -20.28 3.86 10.81
C TRP A 218 -21.58 3.42 10.13
N ASP A 219 -21.91 2.13 10.13
CA ASP A 219 -23.12 1.57 9.49
C ASP A 219 -23.28 2.04 8.03
N ASP A 220 -22.15 2.07 7.32
CA ASP A 220 -22.01 2.74 6.03
C ASP A 220 -21.60 1.81 4.90
N GLY A 221 -21.58 0.51 5.18
CA GLY A 221 -21.21 -0.49 4.21
C GLY A 221 -19.73 -0.46 3.90
N ARG A 222 -19.41 -0.82 2.67
CA ARG A 222 -18.02 -0.84 2.20
C ARG A 222 -17.66 0.48 1.53
N VAL A 223 -16.61 1.14 2.01
CA VAL A 223 -16.05 2.35 1.41
C VAL A 223 -14.61 2.08 0.96
N ASN A 224 -14.38 2.07 -0.35
CA ASN A 224 -13.05 1.81 -0.92
C ASN A 224 -12.28 3.10 -1.22
N MET A 225 -10.98 3.12 -0.95
CA MET A 225 -10.09 4.23 -1.31
C MET A 225 -9.59 4.06 -2.73
N ASN A 226 -9.54 5.12 -3.50
CA ASN A 226 -8.81 5.16 -4.76
C ASN A 226 -7.89 6.36 -4.78
N ALA A 227 -6.66 6.18 -5.27
CA ALA A 227 -5.70 7.26 -5.44
C ALA A 227 -5.04 7.20 -6.81
N PHE A 228 -4.93 8.37 -7.44
CA PHE A 228 -4.15 8.60 -8.64
C PHE A 228 -2.94 9.44 -8.26
N VAL A 229 -1.76 8.92 -8.53
CA VAL A 229 -0.52 9.40 -7.93
C VAL A 229 0.53 9.57 -9.01
N LEU A 230 1.15 10.74 -9.08
CA LEU A 230 2.41 10.93 -9.80
C LEU A 230 3.53 10.46 -8.88
N ARG A 231 4.42 9.60 -9.35
CA ARG A 231 5.63 9.20 -8.61
C ARG A 231 6.81 9.98 -9.12
N LEU A 232 7.51 10.61 -8.19
CA LEU A 232 8.80 11.24 -8.40
C LEU A 232 9.78 10.62 -7.41
N GLY A 233 10.88 10.06 -7.88
CA GLY A 233 11.84 9.40 -7.01
C GLY A 233 13.24 9.38 -7.56
N VAL A 234 14.16 8.92 -6.72
CA VAL A 234 15.57 8.71 -7.06
C VAL A 234 16.04 7.40 -6.45
N TYR A 235 16.80 6.62 -7.21
CA TYR A 235 17.51 5.43 -6.76
C TYR A 235 19.01 5.68 -6.71
N PHE A 236 19.67 5.02 -5.77
CA PHE A 236 21.11 4.96 -5.55
C PHE A 236 21.61 3.51 -5.62
#